data_AF-A0A523HQF2-F1
#
_entry.id   AF-A0A523HQF2-F1
#
_cell.length_a   1.000
_cell.length_b   1.000
_cell.length_c   1.000
_cell.angle_alpha   90.00
_cell.angle_beta   90.00
_cell.angle_gamma   90.00
#
_symmetry.space_group_name_H-M   'P 1'
#
loop_
_entity.id
_entity.type
_entity.pdbx_description
1 polymer ?
#
loop_
_entity_poly.entity_id
_entity_poly.type
_entity_poly.pdbx_seq_one_letter_code
_entity_poly.pdbx_strand_id
1 'polypeptide(L)'
;MKKTPFALKWIGIIYLRTGRLQDATPLLEMAMKIAPRDPEVLYNLSQAYALNGQDDNARSISRRLEAIDPNFRGLAESSKDMAISK
;
A
#
# COMPACT_ATOMS: atom_id res chain seq x y z
N MET A 1 -23.37 -0.17 8.59
CA MET A 1 -22.41 0.91 8.29
C MET A 1 -21.97 0.78 6.84
N LYS A 2 -22.24 1.78 5.99
CA LYS A 2 -21.71 1.79 4.61
C LYS A 2 -20.19 1.90 4.73
N LYS A 3 -19.46 0.83 4.37
CA LYS A 3 -18.00 0.84 4.31
C LYS A 3 -17.57 1.81 3.20
N THR A 4 -17.34 3.07 3.54
CA THR A 4 -16.92 4.06 2.55
C THR A 4 -15.43 3.87 2.24
N PRO A 5 -15.01 4.04 0.97
CA PRO A 5 -13.60 3.91 0.56
C PRO A 5 -12.64 4.73 1.42
N PHE A 6 -13.09 5.92 1.85
CA PHE A 6 -12.31 6.81 2.71
C PHE A 6 -12.00 6.20 4.08
N ALA A 7 -12.98 5.58 4.74
CA ALA A 7 -12.77 4.97 6.05
C ALA A 7 -11.84 3.74 5.98
N LEU A 8 -11.98 2.91 4.94
CA LEU A 8 -11.14 1.74 4.72
C LEU A 8 -9.67 2.13 4.50
N LYS A 9 -9.42 3.16 3.69
CA LYS A 9 -8.08 3.70 3.46
C LYS A 9 -7.42 4.10 4.79
N TRP A 10 -8.06 4.99 5.55
CA TRP A 10 -7.42 5.54 6.75
C TRP A 10 -7.23 4.52 7.86
N ILE A 11 -8.18 3.60 8.08
CA ILE A 11 -8.01 2.53 9.08
C ILE A 11 -6.88 1.59 8.65
N GLY A 12 -6.81 1.22 7.36
CA GLY A 12 -5.73 0.40 6.82
C GLY A 12 -4.35 1.06 7.01
N ILE A 13 -4.24 2.37 6.74
CA ILE A 13 -3.01 3.14 6.95
C ILE A 13 -2.65 3.19 8.43
N ILE A 14 -3.61 3.42 9.34
CA ILE A 14 -3.35 3.44 10.77
C ILE A 14 -2.80 2.09 11.23
N TYR A 15 -3.44 0.99 10.83
CA TYR A 15 -2.97 -0.36 11.17
C TYR A 15 -1.58 -0.65 10.64
N LEU A 16 -1.29 -0.27 9.39
CA LEU A 16 0.03 -0.37 8.79
C LEU A 16 1.07 0.36 9.64
N ARG A 17 0.82 1.63 9.98
CA ARG A 17 1.74 2.45 10.78
C ARG A 17 1.91 1.97 12.22
N THR A 18 0.94 1.23 12.75
CA THR A 18 1.03 0.59 14.07
C THR A 18 1.57 -0.84 14.04
N GLY A 19 2.05 -1.32 12.89
CA GLY A 19 2.60 -2.68 12.75
C GLY A 19 1.56 -3.80 12.76
N ARG A 20 0.27 -3.48 12.71
CA ARG A 20 -0.83 -4.46 12.64
C ARG A 20 -1.06 -4.90 11.19
N LEU A 21 -0.05 -5.54 10.62
CA LEU A 21 0.01 -5.83 9.18
C LEU A 21 -1.13 -6.74 8.73
N GLN A 22 -1.48 -7.75 9.53
CA GLN A 22 -2.54 -8.71 9.23
C GLN A 22 -3.93 -8.06 9.16
N ASP A 23 -4.12 -6.95 9.88
CA ASP A 23 -5.36 -6.16 9.83
C ASP A 23 -5.31 -5.09 8.73
N ALA A 24 -4.13 -4.54 8.43
CA ALA A 24 -3.93 -3.48 7.45
C ALA A 24 -4.18 -3.95 6.02
N THR A 25 -3.56 -5.06 5.64
CA THR A 25 -3.61 -5.61 4.26
C THR A 25 -5.05 -5.81 3.76
N PRO A 26 -5.96 -6.51 4.44
CA PRO A 26 -7.32 -6.71 3.93
C PRO A 26 -8.11 -5.40 3.80
N LEU A 27 -7.87 -4.41 4.67
CA LEU A 27 -8.53 -3.11 4.57
C LEU A 27 -8.04 -2.30 3.36
N LEU A 28 -6.73 -2.34 3.11
CA LEU A 28 -6.11 -1.67 1.97
C LEU A 28 -6.46 -2.38 0.65
N GLU A 29 -6.60 -3.70 0.62
CA GLU A 29 -7.14 -4.45 -0.52
C GLU A 29 -8.57 -4.03 -0.83
N MET A 30 -9.42 -3.90 0.20
CA MET A 30 -10.78 -3.41 0.02
C MET A 30 -10.80 -1.96 -0.48
N ALA A 31 -9.92 -1.09 0.05
CA ALA A 31 -9.78 0.27 -0.43
C ALA A 31 -9.37 0.30 -1.92
N MET A 32 -8.42 -0.56 -2.33
CA MET A 32 -8.00 -0.68 -3.72
C MET A 32 -9.14 -1.17 -4.62
N LYS A 33 -9.99 -2.10 -4.16
CA LYS A 33 -11.16 -2.55 -4.95
C LYS A 33 -12.12 -1.41 -5.25
N ILE A 34 -12.27 -0.46 -4.34
CA ILE A 34 -13.17 0.68 -4.51
C ILE A 34 -12.50 1.83 -5.28
N ALA A 35 -11.22 2.09 -5.00
CA ALA A 35 -10.43 3.14 -5.63
C ALA A 35 -9.17 2.54 -6.29
N PRO A 36 -9.31 1.82 -7.42
CA PRO A 36 -8.23 1.05 -8.03
C PRO A 36 -7.10 1.88 -8.62
N ARG A 37 -7.24 3.20 -8.66
CA ARG A 37 -6.25 4.14 -9.20
C ARG A 37 -5.80 5.20 -8.17
N ASP A 38 -6.19 5.07 -6.90
CA ASP A 38 -5.74 5.97 -5.84
C ASP A 38 -4.26 5.67 -5.53
N PRO A 39 -3.32 6.60 -5.83
CA PRO A 39 -1.90 6.36 -5.64
C PRO A 39 -1.52 6.09 -4.18
N GLU A 40 -2.20 6.73 -3.22
CA GLU A 40 -1.92 6.56 -1.80
C GLU A 40 -2.38 5.19 -1.31
N VAL A 41 -3.52 4.69 -1.79
CA VAL A 41 -3.97 3.32 -1.48
C VAL A 41 -3.00 2.29 -2.03
N LEU A 42 -2.56 2.44 -3.28
CA LEU A 42 -1.62 1.51 -3.90
C LEU A 42 -0.27 1.53 -3.19
N TYR A 43 0.24 2.71 -2.83
CA TYR A 43 1.48 2.84 -2.07
C TYR A 43 1.40 2.15 -0.71
N ASN A 44 0.36 2.44 0.08
CA ASN A 44 0.23 1.83 1.40
C ASN A 44 -0.01 0.32 1.31
N LEU A 45 -0.72 -0.17 0.29
CA LEU A 45 -0.90 -1.61 0.07
C LEU A 45 0.40 -2.30 -0.33
N SER A 46 1.24 -1.69 -1.17
CA SER A 46 2.55 -2.28 -1.51
C SER A 46 3.46 -2.36 -0.29
N GLN A 47 3.48 -1.32 0.55
CA GLN A 47 4.21 -1.31 1.81
C GLN A 47 3.67 -2.38 2.79
N ALA A 48 2.35 -2.51 2.91
CA ALA A 48 1.73 -3.53 3.75
C ALA A 48 2.11 -4.96 3.31
N TYR A 49 2.10 -5.22 2.00
CA TYR A 49 2.56 -6.51 1.47
C TYR A 49 4.04 -6.76 1.75
N ALA A 50 4.93 -5.77 1.53
CA ALA A 50 6.36 -5.92 1.77
C ALA A 50 6.66 -6.23 3.24
N LEU A 51 6.07 -5.47 4.17
CA LEU A 51 6.25 -5.67 5.59
C LEU A 51 5.68 -7.01 6.08
N ASN A 52 4.65 -7.54 5.40
CA ASN A 52 4.06 -8.84 5.70
C ASN A 52 4.76 -10.02 4.99
N GLY A 53 5.93 -9.78 4.36
CA GLY A 53 6.73 -10.79 3.66
C GLY A 53 6.16 -11.25 2.31
N GLN A 54 5.21 -10.50 1.75
CA GLN A 54 4.54 -10.81 0.49
C GLN A 54 5.15 -10.02 -0.68
N ASP A 55 6.44 -10.19 -0.90
CA ASP A 55 7.25 -9.36 -1.81
C ASP A 55 6.75 -9.33 -3.26
N ASP A 56 6.23 -10.46 -3.77
CA ASP A 56 5.68 -10.53 -5.13
C ASP A 56 4.44 -9.65 -5.30
N ASN A 57 3.57 -9.65 -4.29
CA ASN A 57 2.39 -8.79 -4.28
C ASN A 57 2.80 -7.33 -4.14
N ALA A 58 3.77 -7.02 -3.28
CA ALA A 58 4.31 -5.67 -3.13
C ALA A 58 4.84 -5.13 -4.47
N ARG A 59 5.69 -5.90 -5.16
CA ARG A 59 6.22 -5.54 -6.49
C ARG A 59 5.13 -5.37 -7.54
N SER A 60 4.10 -6.22 -7.52
CA SER A 60 2.97 -6.12 -8.43
C SER A 60 2.21 -4.80 -8.24
N ILE A 61 1.90 -4.44 -6.99
CA ILE A 61 1.19 -3.20 -6.66
C ILE A 61 2.05 -1.97 -6.96
N SER A 62 3.35 -1.98 -6.62
CA SER A 62 4.26 -0.87 -6.92
C SER A 62 4.39 -0.60 -8.42
N ARG A 63 4.49 -1.64 -9.27
CA ARG A 63 4.49 -1.46 -10.73
C ARG A 63 3.21 -0.82 -11.24
N ARG A 64 2.06 -1.16 -10.62
CA ARG A 64 0.78 -0.56 -10.98
C ARG A 64 0.69 0.90 -10.54
N LEU A 65 1.24 1.24 -9.38
CA LEU A 65 1.39 2.63 -8.92
C LEU A 65 2.28 3.43 -9.89
N GLU A 66 3.44 2.89 -10.25
CA GLU A 66 4.37 3.52 -11.19
C GLU A 66 3.73 3.77 -12.57
N ALA A 67 2.90 2.83 -13.06
CA ALA A 67 2.15 3.00 -14.30
C ALA A 67 1.06 4.10 -14.23
N ILE A 68 0.60 4.47 -13.03
CA ILE A 68 -0.42 5.51 -12.82
C ILE A 68 0.24 6.86 -12.55
N ASP A 69 1.24 6.88 -11.68
CA ASP A 69 2.00 8.06 -11.29
C ASP A 69 3.49 7.69 -11.14
N PRO A 70 4.27 7.81 -12.22
CA PRO A 70 5.70 7.53 -12.21
C PRO A 70 6.50 8.46 -11.27
N ASN A 71 5.94 9.64 -10.94
CA ASN A 71 6.59 10.64 -10.11
C ASN A 71 6.06 10.62 -8.67
N PHE A 72 5.31 9.58 -8.28
CA PHE A 72 4.78 9.46 -6.94
C PHE A 72 5.92 9.43 -5.93
N ARG A 73 6.02 10.47 -5.10
CA ARG A 73 7.15 10.67 -4.17
C ARG A 73 7.49 9.45 -3.31
N GLY A 74 6.47 8.70 -2.87
CA GLY A 74 6.67 7.50 -2.04
C GLY A 74 7.43 6.37 -2.73
N LEU A 75 7.40 6.27 -4.06
CA LEU A 75 8.17 5.25 -4.81
C LEU A 75 9.68 5.49 -4.68
N ALA A 76 10.12 6.74 -4.72
CA ALA A 76 11.54 7.10 -4.58
C ALA A 76 12.09 6.87 -3.16
N GLU A 77 11.23 6.87 -2.14
CA GLU A 77 11.59 6.57 -0.76
C GLU A 77 11.72 5.04 -0.56
N SER A 78 10.79 4.24 -1.10
CA SER A 78 10.83 2.77 -1.00
C SER A 78 12.06 2.12 -1.67
N SER A 79 12.54 2.68 -2.79
CA SER A 79 13.71 2.16 -3.50
C SER A 79 15.02 2.39 -2.73
N LYS A 80 15.08 3.44 -1.91
CA LYS A 80 16.22 3.70 -1.02
C LYS A 80 16.23 2.74 0.17
N ASP A 81 15.07 2.51 0.81
CA ASP A 81 14.98 1.64 1.99
C ASP A 81 15.26 0.16 1.65
N MET A 82 14.80 -0.31 0.47
CA MET A 82 15.13 -1.66 -0.02
C MET A 82 16.61 -1.84 -0.36
N ALA A 83 17.32 -0.78 -0.76
CA ALA A 83 18.75 -0.85 -1.08
C ALA A 83 19.64 -0.91 0.17
N ILE A 84 19.16 -0.45 1.33
CA ILE A 84 19.93 -0.39 2.59
C ILE A 84 19.80 -1.69 3.41
N SER A 85 18.80 -2.53 3.12
CA SER A 85 18.54 -3.78 3.87
C SER A 85 19.29 -5.02 3.31
N LYS A 86 20.40 -4.84 2.60
CA LYS A 86 21.27 -5.92 2.10
C LYS A 86 22.60 -5.98 2.82
#